data_AF-A0A958KL95-F1
#
_entry.id   AF-A0A958KL95-F1
#
_cell.length_a   1.000
_cell.length_b   1.000
_cell.length_c   1.000
_cell.angle_alpha   90.00
_cell.angle_beta   90.00
_cell.angle_gamma   90.00
#
_symmetry.space_group_name_H-M   'P 1'
#
loop_
_entity.id
_entity.type
_entity.pdbx_description
1 polymer ?
#
loop_
_entity_poly.entity_id
_entity_poly.type
_entity_poly.pdbx_seq_one_letter_code
_entity_poly.pdbx_strand_id
1 'polypeptide(L)'
;MKSNYRQALIKGFTFFGGLYFFLEFILPKKISSIAGFEIPGGFEFGLYHDEISRSIQIVGSMALGLGVINILQVHGANILKSKKGWGNSLALLLGFLIVVVVQSIDLNNSEERLGIQQKIRSYSTFVEHVHKAYIEESTPAIARIDALSAELEGLSESMNSDNSYLSSSLPESKGELTHNITRAIADAKSNTADLKAAYSALDSAQPHLPDPQLETEVYASIQSLKKFAELTQELTMHHYEETFGKQGSSFFFGAFFDPLGAAMFSLLAFYIANAAYRSFRVKSLEASVMMIAALIVMLGQIPFGPLYIYEDMPQLRVWLLKNVNAPAFRAIYFGAAIAGLAMAVRMWLSLEKSPLSSDEGEEHTES
;
A
#
# COMPACT_ATOMS: atom_id res chain seq x y z
N MET A 1 28.70 -4.68 38.32
CA MET A 1 28.94 -3.55 37.38
C MET A 1 28.43 -3.84 35.95
N LYS A 2 27.26 -4.49 35.81
CA LYS A 2 26.66 -4.85 34.51
C LYS A 2 25.18 -4.47 34.53
N SER A 3 24.86 -3.24 34.12
CA SER A 3 23.52 -2.82 33.64
C SER A 3 23.53 -1.29 33.52
N ASN A 4 23.95 -0.74 32.37
CA ASN A 4 23.79 0.68 32.03
C ASN A 4 23.94 0.91 30.51
N TYR A 5 24.77 0.09 29.85
CA TYR A 5 25.01 0.20 28.41
C TYR A 5 23.75 -0.01 27.54
N ARG A 6 22.91 -1.01 27.86
CA ARG A 6 21.65 -1.27 27.14
C ARG A 6 20.69 -0.07 27.20
N GLN A 7 20.53 0.53 28.38
CA GLN A 7 19.67 1.70 28.55
C GLN A 7 20.24 2.92 27.84
N ALA A 8 21.56 3.13 27.91
CA ALA A 8 22.23 4.21 27.18
C ALA A 8 22.08 4.07 25.66
N LEU A 9 22.17 2.84 25.13
CA LEU A 9 21.93 2.56 23.71
C LEU A 9 20.50 2.86 23.28
N ILE A 10 19.50 2.42 24.07
CA ILE A 10 18.08 2.66 23.75
C ILE A 10 17.81 4.17 23.74
N LYS A 11 18.24 4.88 24.80
CA LYS A 11 18.15 6.34 24.88
C LYS A 11 18.82 7.01 23.69
N GLY A 12 19.99 6.48 23.30
CA GLY A 12 20.76 6.92 22.17
C GLY A 12 19.98 6.84 20.86
N PHE A 13 19.50 5.65 20.55
CA PHE A 13 18.75 5.36 19.34
C PHE A 13 17.46 6.18 19.25
N THR A 14 16.70 6.28 20.35
CA THR A 14 15.44 7.04 20.37
C THR A 14 15.69 8.54 20.21
N PHE A 15 16.73 9.09 20.83
CA PHE A 15 17.06 10.50 20.72
C PHE A 15 17.49 10.87 19.30
N PHE A 16 18.48 10.16 18.74
CA PHE A 16 18.98 10.48 17.40
C PHE A 16 17.95 10.19 16.31
N GLY A 17 17.14 9.13 16.47
CA GLY A 17 16.00 8.87 15.59
C GLY A 17 15.00 10.02 15.61
N GLY A 18 14.54 10.42 16.80
CA GLY A 18 13.61 11.55 16.95
C GLY A 18 14.18 12.87 16.41
N LEU A 19 15.45 13.16 16.69
CA LEU A 19 16.14 14.35 16.20
C LEU A 19 16.27 14.34 14.66
N TYR A 20 16.58 13.20 14.06
CA TYR A 20 16.67 13.07 12.61
C TYR A 20 15.35 13.43 11.91
N PHE A 21 14.23 12.83 12.33
CA PHE A 21 12.92 13.14 11.73
C PHE A 21 12.46 14.57 12.00
N PHE A 22 12.80 15.11 13.18
CA PHE A 22 12.56 16.52 13.48
C PHE A 22 13.31 17.44 12.52
N LEU A 23 14.59 17.17 12.28
CA LEU A 23 15.41 17.95 11.35
C LEU A 23 14.94 17.77 9.91
N GLU A 24 14.56 16.56 9.49
CA GLU A 24 13.99 16.29 8.15
C GLU A 24 12.71 17.09 7.90
N PHE A 25 11.89 17.26 8.94
CA PHE A 25 10.65 18.01 8.84
C PHE A 25 10.87 19.52 8.71
N ILE A 26 11.89 20.06 9.38
CA ILE A 26 12.14 21.51 9.45
C ILE A 26 13.07 21.99 8.33
N LEU A 27 14.10 21.20 8.02
CA LEU A 27 15.11 21.61 7.06
C LEU A 27 14.59 21.42 5.63
N PRO A 28 14.85 22.38 4.73
CA PRO A 28 14.58 22.16 3.32
C PRO A 28 15.55 21.10 2.77
N LYS A 29 15.07 20.30 1.80
CA LYS A 29 15.85 19.22 1.16
C LYS A 29 17.22 19.66 0.66
N LYS A 30 17.33 20.91 0.20
CA LYS A 30 18.59 21.52 -0.22
C LYS A 30 18.77 22.87 0.46
N ILE A 31 19.86 23.00 1.21
CA ILE A 31 20.30 24.21 1.87
C ILE A 31 21.41 24.83 1.01
N SER A 32 21.06 25.81 0.18
CA SER A 32 22.01 26.54 -0.67
C SER A 32 22.70 27.70 0.06
N SER A 33 22.11 28.21 1.15
CA SER A 33 22.68 29.30 1.94
C SER A 33 22.30 29.20 3.42
N ILE A 34 23.24 29.51 4.31
CA ILE A 34 22.99 29.63 5.76
C ILE A 34 23.44 31.02 6.20
N ALA A 35 22.54 31.77 6.85
CA ALA A 35 22.82 33.11 7.39
C ALA A 35 23.46 34.09 6.37
N GLY A 36 23.06 34.00 5.10
CA GLY A 36 23.57 34.85 4.02
C GLY A 36 24.91 34.38 3.41
N PHE A 37 25.47 33.26 3.88
CA PHE A 37 26.65 32.64 3.26
C PHE A 37 26.20 31.54 2.29
N GLU A 38 26.56 31.67 1.01
CA GLU A 38 26.31 30.64 -0.01
C GLU A 38 27.23 29.44 0.22
N ILE A 39 26.67 28.23 0.21
CA ILE A 39 27.42 26.98 0.36
C ILE A 39 27.66 26.43 -1.06
N PRO A 40 28.91 26.39 -1.54
CA PRO A 40 29.22 25.83 -2.86
C PRO A 40 28.74 24.38 -2.95
N GLY A 41 27.87 24.09 -3.91
CA GLY A 41 27.25 22.76 -4.11
C GLY A 41 25.93 22.54 -3.37
N GLY A 42 25.63 23.34 -2.34
CA GLY A 42 24.48 23.17 -1.46
C GLY A 42 24.57 21.90 -0.61
N PHE A 43 24.06 21.95 0.62
CA PHE A 43 23.95 20.77 1.47
C PHE A 43 22.58 20.14 1.29
N GLU A 44 22.52 18.84 0.97
CA GLU A 44 21.27 18.10 0.86
C GLU A 44 21.05 17.28 2.12
N PHE A 45 20.03 17.66 2.92
CA PHE A 45 19.62 16.90 4.10
C PHE A 45 18.63 15.82 3.66
N GLY A 46 18.70 14.64 4.28
CA GLY A 46 17.82 13.51 3.95
C GLY A 46 18.36 12.53 2.89
N LEU A 47 19.65 12.61 2.53
CA LEU A 47 20.26 11.66 1.59
C LEU A 47 20.11 10.19 2.00
N TYR A 48 20.07 9.92 3.31
CA TYR A 48 19.90 8.58 3.87
C TYR A 48 18.47 8.31 4.39
N HIS A 49 17.49 9.13 4.00
CA HIS A 49 16.13 9.04 4.51
C HIS A 49 15.50 7.68 4.23
N ASP A 50 15.71 7.16 3.02
CA ASP A 50 15.12 5.90 2.58
C ASP A 50 15.74 4.71 3.35
N GLU A 51 17.05 4.74 3.62
CA GLU A 51 17.76 3.73 4.41
C GLU A 51 17.35 3.75 5.89
N ILE A 52 17.23 4.95 6.48
CA ILE A 52 16.77 5.12 7.86
C ILE A 52 15.30 4.67 7.99
N SER A 53 14.45 5.04 7.03
CA SER A 53 13.05 4.63 7.00
C SER A 53 12.90 3.12 6.83
N ARG A 54 13.71 2.50 5.97
CA ARG A 54 13.75 1.03 5.83
C ARG A 54 14.17 0.33 7.13
N SER A 55 15.11 0.91 7.87
CA SER A 55 15.51 0.38 9.18
C SER A 55 14.35 0.39 10.19
N ILE A 56 13.52 1.44 10.18
CA ILE A 56 12.30 1.49 11.00
C ILE A 56 11.29 0.42 10.57
N GLN A 57 11.12 0.18 9.27
CA GLN A 57 10.25 -0.87 8.78
C GLN A 57 10.72 -2.26 9.24
N ILE A 58 12.04 -2.52 9.22
CA ILE A 58 12.64 -3.76 9.75
C ILE A 58 12.36 -3.91 11.25
N VAL A 59 12.55 -2.85 12.04
CA VAL A 59 12.23 -2.90 13.48
C VAL A 59 10.72 -3.07 13.71
N GLY A 60 9.88 -2.44 12.90
CA GLY A 60 8.43 -2.57 12.92
C GLY A 60 7.97 -3.99 12.61
N SER A 61 8.58 -4.66 11.63
CA SER A 61 8.26 -6.06 11.31
C SER A 61 8.68 -7.02 12.44
N MET A 62 9.83 -6.77 13.09
CA MET A 62 10.22 -7.51 14.30
C MET A 62 9.23 -7.29 15.44
N ALA A 63 8.78 -6.04 15.65
CA ALA A 63 7.79 -5.72 16.67
C ALA A 63 6.44 -6.41 16.43
N LEU A 64 6.00 -6.50 15.17
CA LEU A 64 4.84 -7.30 14.79
C LEU A 64 5.04 -8.78 15.15
N GLY A 65 6.21 -9.35 14.86
CA GLY A 65 6.55 -10.72 15.23
C GLY A 65 6.50 -10.95 16.75
N LEU A 66 7.05 -10.02 17.54
CA LEU A 66 6.93 -10.06 19.01
C LEU A 66 5.47 -9.98 19.47
N GLY A 67 4.64 -9.18 18.79
CA GLY A 67 3.20 -9.11 19.04
C GLY A 67 2.50 -10.45 18.85
N VAL A 68 2.82 -11.16 17.76
CA VAL A 68 2.29 -12.52 17.51
C VAL A 68 2.73 -13.49 18.60
N ILE A 69 4.02 -13.49 18.95
CA ILE A 69 4.54 -14.35 20.03
C ILE A 69 3.84 -14.06 21.34
N ASN A 70 3.62 -12.78 21.69
CA ASN A 70 2.94 -12.39 22.91
C ASN A 70 1.48 -12.87 22.94
N ILE A 71 0.75 -12.74 21.83
CA ILE A 71 -0.61 -13.27 21.70
C ILE A 71 -0.62 -14.79 21.93
N LEU A 72 0.28 -15.53 21.27
CA LEU A 72 0.39 -16.97 21.44
C LEU A 72 0.75 -17.37 22.87
N GLN A 73 1.68 -16.67 23.52
CA GLN A 73 2.09 -16.96 24.89
C GLN A 73 0.96 -16.70 25.89
N VAL A 74 0.34 -15.52 25.85
CA VAL A 74 -0.70 -15.13 26.81
C VAL A 74 -1.96 -15.96 26.61
N HIS A 75 -2.48 -16.04 25.39
CA HIS A 75 -3.73 -16.76 25.11
C HIS A 75 -3.52 -18.28 25.10
N GLY A 76 -2.38 -18.77 24.65
CA GLY A 76 -2.02 -20.19 24.76
C GLY A 76 -1.92 -20.65 26.21
N ALA A 77 -1.25 -19.87 27.07
CA ALA A 77 -1.20 -20.18 28.50
C ALA A 77 -2.59 -20.13 29.16
N ASN A 78 -3.47 -19.22 28.75
CA ASN A 78 -4.84 -19.16 29.27
C ASN A 78 -5.66 -20.41 28.90
N ILE A 79 -5.44 -20.98 27.72
CA ILE A 79 -6.08 -22.23 27.28
C ILE A 79 -5.50 -23.42 28.03
N LEU A 80 -4.17 -23.57 28.05
CA LEU A 80 -3.49 -24.69 28.71
C LEU A 80 -3.78 -24.75 30.22
N LYS A 81 -3.90 -23.58 30.86
CA LYS A 81 -4.20 -23.46 32.30
C LYS A 81 -5.71 -23.33 32.58
N SER A 82 -6.57 -23.47 31.57
CA SER A 82 -8.03 -23.34 31.68
C SER A 82 -8.49 -22.13 32.49
N LYS A 83 -7.84 -20.97 32.30
CA LYS A 83 -8.16 -19.76 33.04
C LYS A 83 -9.57 -19.25 32.69
N LYS A 84 -10.12 -18.39 33.55
CA LYS A 84 -11.42 -17.73 33.30
C LYS A 84 -11.39 -17.03 31.92
N GLY A 85 -12.31 -17.41 31.03
CA GLY A 85 -12.36 -16.88 29.65
C GLY A 85 -11.48 -17.61 28.64
N TRP A 86 -11.00 -18.82 28.94
CA TRP A 86 -10.19 -19.64 28.02
C TRP A 86 -10.88 -19.85 26.66
N GLY A 87 -12.21 -19.98 26.62
CA GLY A 87 -12.97 -20.13 25.38
C GLY A 87 -12.78 -18.94 24.42
N ASN A 88 -12.74 -17.71 24.94
CA ASN A 88 -12.47 -16.51 24.13
C ASN A 88 -11.03 -16.51 23.60
N SER A 89 -10.08 -17.00 24.41
CA SER A 89 -8.68 -17.13 23.99
C SER A 89 -8.53 -18.17 22.87
N LEU A 90 -9.27 -19.29 22.95
CA LEU A 90 -9.29 -20.30 21.90
C LEU A 90 -9.90 -19.75 20.61
N ALA A 91 -11.03 -19.06 20.70
CA ALA A 91 -11.66 -18.42 19.54
C ALA A 91 -10.73 -17.41 18.87
N LEU A 92 -10.01 -16.59 19.65
CA LEU A 92 -9.04 -15.64 19.13
C LEU A 92 -7.88 -16.32 18.41
N LEU A 93 -7.28 -17.36 19.00
CA LEU A 93 -6.16 -18.08 18.38
C LEU A 93 -6.58 -18.83 17.12
N LEU A 94 -7.77 -19.45 17.12
CA LEU A 94 -8.31 -20.11 15.92
C LEU A 94 -8.62 -19.10 14.82
N GLY A 95 -9.26 -17.97 15.14
CA GLY A 95 -9.53 -16.91 14.18
C GLY A 95 -8.24 -16.34 13.57
N PHE A 96 -7.24 -16.07 14.41
CA PHE A 96 -5.91 -15.64 13.96
C PHE A 96 -5.26 -16.67 13.04
N LEU A 97 -5.26 -17.96 13.41
CA LEU A 97 -4.69 -19.03 12.59
C LEU A 97 -5.40 -19.15 11.24
N ILE A 98 -6.73 -19.08 11.22
CA ILE A 98 -7.51 -19.16 9.98
C ILE A 98 -7.18 -17.99 9.07
N VAL A 99 -7.15 -16.76 9.58
CA VAL A 99 -6.77 -15.58 8.78
C VAL A 99 -5.36 -15.72 8.23
N VAL A 100 -4.39 -16.16 9.04
CA VAL A 100 -3.01 -16.37 8.59
C VAL A 100 -2.93 -17.44 7.49
N VAL A 101 -3.64 -18.56 7.64
CA VAL A 101 -3.64 -19.64 6.64
C VAL A 101 -4.31 -19.18 5.34
N VAL A 102 -5.48 -18.55 5.43
CA VAL A 102 -6.20 -18.03 4.26
C VAL A 102 -5.36 -16.98 3.53
N GLN A 103 -4.76 -16.04 4.27
CA GLN A 103 -3.90 -15.02 3.69
C GLN A 103 -2.61 -15.61 3.11
N SER A 104 -2.02 -16.63 3.75
CA SER A 104 -0.83 -17.30 3.23
C SER A 104 -1.11 -18.05 1.94
N ILE A 105 -2.28 -18.69 1.82
CA ILE A 105 -2.72 -19.32 0.58
C ILE A 105 -2.92 -18.26 -0.50
N ASP A 106 -3.55 -17.14 -0.17
CA ASP A 106 -3.74 -16.01 -1.09
C ASP A 106 -2.38 -15.44 -1.56
N LEU A 107 -1.43 -15.25 -0.64
CA LEU A 107 -0.09 -14.75 -0.95
C LEU A 107 0.65 -15.65 -1.93
N ASN A 108 0.68 -16.97 -1.67
CA ASN A 108 1.33 -17.93 -2.55
C ASN A 108 0.72 -17.92 -3.95
N ASN A 109 -0.61 -17.86 -4.04
CA ASN A 109 -1.31 -17.78 -5.32
C ASN A 109 -1.12 -16.42 -6.01
N SER A 110 -0.85 -15.37 -5.24
CA SER A 110 -0.63 -14.01 -5.77
C SER A 110 0.76 -13.81 -6.33
N GLU A 111 1.81 -14.43 -5.77
CA GLU A 111 3.20 -14.28 -6.27
C GLU A 111 3.38 -14.88 -7.67
N GLU A 112 2.81 -16.07 -7.90
CA GLU A 112 2.77 -16.71 -9.24
C GLU A 112 2.07 -15.80 -10.27
N ARG A 113 1.05 -15.05 -9.84
CA ARG A 113 0.26 -14.14 -10.69
C ARG A 113 0.88 -12.76 -10.84
N LEU A 114 1.65 -12.28 -9.88
CA LEU A 114 2.42 -11.03 -9.98
C LEU A 114 3.45 -11.14 -11.10
N GLY A 115 4.04 -12.32 -11.32
CA GLY A 115 4.88 -12.61 -12.48
C GLY A 115 4.12 -12.46 -13.81
N ILE A 116 2.91 -13.01 -13.92
CA ILE A 116 2.06 -12.87 -15.11
C ILE A 116 1.65 -11.40 -15.33
N GLN A 117 1.24 -10.70 -14.28
CA GLN A 117 0.84 -9.29 -14.34
C GLN A 117 2.02 -8.35 -14.66
N GLN A 118 3.24 -8.66 -14.19
CA GLN A 118 4.45 -7.94 -14.58
C GLN A 118 4.78 -8.16 -16.06
N LYS A 119 4.64 -9.39 -16.55
CA LYS A 119 4.75 -9.71 -17.99
C LYS A 119 3.68 -8.97 -18.82
N ILE A 120 2.42 -8.93 -18.37
CA ILE A 120 1.35 -8.17 -19.07
C ILE A 120 1.64 -6.67 -19.10
N ARG A 121 2.10 -6.09 -17.99
CA ARG A 121 2.49 -4.67 -17.93
C ARG A 121 3.72 -4.36 -18.78
N SER A 122 4.69 -5.27 -18.89
CA SER A 122 5.82 -5.09 -19.79
C SER A 122 5.34 -5.04 -21.25
N TYR A 123 4.33 -5.83 -21.65
CA TYR A 123 3.72 -5.74 -22.99
C TYR A 123 3.03 -4.40 -23.26
N SER A 124 2.20 -3.90 -22.34
CA SER A 124 1.54 -2.59 -22.51
C SER A 124 2.56 -1.47 -22.68
N THR A 125 3.57 -1.46 -21.81
CA THR A 125 4.65 -0.47 -21.85
C THR A 125 5.48 -0.63 -23.14
N PHE A 126 5.72 -1.86 -23.56
CA PHE A 126 6.47 -2.19 -24.78
C PHE A 126 5.77 -1.70 -26.06
N VAL A 127 4.46 -1.94 -26.17
CA VAL A 127 3.64 -1.48 -27.30
C VAL A 127 3.70 0.05 -27.43
N GLU A 128 3.68 0.77 -26.31
CA GLU A 128 3.85 2.23 -26.28
C GLU A 128 5.26 2.66 -26.72
N HIS A 129 6.31 1.92 -26.33
CA HIS A 129 7.68 2.21 -26.74
C HIS A 129 7.96 1.92 -28.22
N VAL A 130 7.35 0.88 -28.81
CA VAL A 130 7.44 0.59 -30.25
C VAL A 130 6.74 1.68 -31.06
N HIS A 131 5.53 2.08 -30.63
CA HIS A 131 4.80 3.19 -31.25
C HIS A 131 5.61 4.48 -31.23
N LYS A 132 6.23 4.80 -30.08
CA LYS A 132 7.06 5.98 -29.91
C LYS A 132 8.35 5.92 -30.73
N ALA A 133 9.01 4.76 -30.80
CA ALA A 133 10.26 4.58 -31.56
C ALA A 133 10.05 4.66 -33.08
N TYR A 134 8.89 4.21 -33.58
CA TYR A 134 8.48 4.43 -34.97
C TYR A 134 8.37 5.94 -35.29
N ILE A 135 7.87 6.73 -34.35
CA ILE A 135 7.71 8.17 -34.49
C ILE A 135 9.04 8.94 -34.31
N GLU A 136 9.99 8.45 -33.50
CA GLU A 136 11.19 9.19 -33.06
C GLU A 136 12.54 8.73 -33.68
N GLU A 137 12.54 7.83 -34.67
CA GLU A 137 13.64 7.62 -35.65
C GLU A 137 15.07 7.33 -35.11
N SER A 138 15.25 6.76 -33.90
CA SER A 138 16.58 6.68 -33.29
C SER A 138 16.91 5.41 -32.47
N THR A 139 16.91 4.24 -33.12
CA THR A 139 17.81 3.05 -32.92
C THR A 139 17.35 1.89 -33.83
N PRO A 140 18.21 0.94 -34.27
CA PRO A 140 17.83 -0.07 -35.27
C PRO A 140 16.70 -0.97 -34.75
N ALA A 141 15.52 -0.82 -35.36
CA ALA A 141 14.28 -1.44 -34.93
C ALA A 141 14.34 -2.98 -34.88
N ILE A 142 15.21 -3.60 -35.68
CA ILE A 142 15.34 -5.05 -35.85
C ILE A 142 15.81 -5.75 -34.57
N ALA A 143 16.80 -5.20 -33.86
CA ALA A 143 17.29 -5.81 -32.61
C ALA A 143 16.21 -5.83 -31.51
N ARG A 144 15.28 -4.87 -31.52
CA ARG A 144 14.13 -4.84 -30.61
C ARG A 144 13.03 -5.81 -31.05
N ILE A 145 12.87 -6.03 -32.35
CA ILE A 145 11.90 -6.96 -32.94
C ILE A 145 12.33 -8.43 -32.76
N ASP A 146 13.62 -8.72 -32.79
CA ASP A 146 14.15 -10.03 -32.44
C ASP A 146 13.99 -10.33 -30.95
N ALA A 147 14.27 -9.35 -30.07
CA ALA A 147 13.99 -9.47 -28.64
C ALA A 147 12.49 -9.66 -28.38
N LEU A 148 11.63 -8.95 -29.12
CA LEU A 148 10.16 -9.10 -29.09
C LEU A 148 9.73 -10.52 -29.50
N SER A 149 10.29 -11.06 -30.58
CA SER A 149 9.94 -12.40 -31.05
C SER A 149 10.32 -13.47 -30.02
N ALA A 150 11.50 -13.34 -29.41
CA ALA A 150 11.95 -14.24 -28.36
C ALA A 150 11.10 -14.16 -27.08
N GLU A 151 10.69 -12.94 -26.68
CA GLU A 151 9.83 -12.73 -25.50
C GLU A 151 8.40 -13.29 -25.73
N LEU A 152 7.88 -13.18 -26.96
CA LEU A 152 6.59 -13.76 -27.35
C LEU A 152 6.61 -15.28 -27.52
N GLU A 153 7.72 -15.86 -27.98
CA GLU A 153 7.93 -17.31 -27.96
C GLU A 153 7.94 -17.82 -26.52
N GLY A 154 8.70 -17.19 -25.63
CA GLY A 154 8.74 -17.54 -24.21
C GLY A 154 7.37 -17.35 -23.51
N LEU A 155 6.61 -16.32 -23.89
CA LEU A 155 5.24 -16.15 -23.41
C LEU A 155 4.32 -17.24 -23.93
N SER A 156 4.39 -17.58 -25.22
CA SER A 156 3.56 -18.66 -25.74
C SER A 156 3.88 -19.99 -25.10
N GLU A 157 5.13 -20.26 -24.76
CA GLU A 157 5.51 -21.47 -24.04
C GLU A 157 4.94 -21.45 -22.62
N SER A 158 5.07 -20.33 -21.90
CA SER A 158 4.47 -20.11 -20.58
C SER A 158 2.94 -20.20 -20.61
N MET A 159 2.30 -19.68 -21.66
CA MET A 159 0.86 -19.74 -21.83
C MET A 159 0.38 -21.10 -22.30
N ASN A 160 1.16 -21.86 -23.08
CA ASN A 160 0.85 -23.24 -23.44
C ASN A 160 1.02 -24.17 -22.23
N SER A 161 2.01 -23.94 -21.36
CA SER A 161 2.10 -24.64 -20.08
C SER A 161 0.92 -24.29 -19.19
N ASP A 162 0.56 -23.00 -19.09
CA ASP A 162 -0.59 -22.54 -18.31
C ASP A 162 -1.94 -22.91 -18.94
N ASN A 163 -2.03 -23.13 -20.26
CA ASN A 163 -3.26 -23.56 -20.94
C ASN A 163 -3.70 -24.95 -20.46
N SER A 164 -2.73 -25.80 -20.09
CA SER A 164 -3.04 -27.10 -19.45
C SER A 164 -3.69 -26.92 -18.07
N TYR A 165 -3.30 -25.88 -17.31
CA TYR A 165 -3.91 -25.50 -16.04
C TYR A 165 -5.24 -24.72 -16.19
N LEU A 166 -5.36 -23.89 -17.21
CA LEU A 166 -6.58 -23.13 -17.54
C LEU A 166 -7.68 -24.08 -18.05
N SER A 167 -7.36 -25.02 -18.93
CA SER A 167 -8.33 -25.98 -19.48
C SER A 167 -8.90 -26.97 -18.46
N SER A 168 -8.16 -27.30 -17.38
CA SER A 168 -8.65 -28.20 -16.33
C SER A 168 -9.56 -27.53 -15.28
N SER A 169 -9.64 -26.19 -15.27
CA SER A 169 -10.15 -25.43 -14.11
C SER A 169 -11.39 -24.58 -14.40
N LEU A 170 -11.94 -24.63 -15.62
CA LEU A 170 -12.99 -23.70 -16.08
C LEU A 170 -14.32 -24.43 -16.38
N PRO A 171 -15.47 -24.01 -15.82
CA PRO A 171 -16.80 -24.55 -16.15
C PRO A 171 -17.26 -24.18 -17.58
N GLU A 172 -18.25 -24.91 -18.12
CA GLU A 172 -18.79 -24.83 -19.50
C GLU A 172 -19.12 -23.42 -20.04
N SER A 173 -19.46 -22.43 -19.18
CA SER A 173 -19.72 -21.04 -19.62
C SER A 173 -18.46 -20.26 -20.03
N LYS A 174 -17.27 -20.84 -19.83
CA LYS A 174 -15.95 -20.22 -20.04
C LYS A 174 -15.23 -20.69 -21.32
N GLY A 175 -15.85 -21.59 -22.09
CA GLY A 175 -15.29 -22.07 -23.37
C GLY A 175 -15.09 -20.94 -24.39
N GLU A 176 -15.97 -19.93 -24.41
CA GLU A 176 -15.86 -18.78 -25.29
C GLU A 176 -14.68 -17.85 -24.90
N LEU A 177 -14.45 -17.64 -23.61
CA LEU A 177 -13.34 -16.82 -23.12
C LEU A 177 -11.98 -17.50 -23.39
N THR A 178 -11.86 -18.79 -23.10
CA THR A 178 -10.66 -19.59 -23.42
C THR A 178 -10.40 -19.63 -24.93
N HIS A 179 -11.46 -19.75 -25.73
CA HIS A 179 -11.36 -19.70 -27.19
C HIS A 179 -10.93 -18.33 -27.70
N ASN A 180 -11.49 -17.25 -27.15
CA ASN A 180 -11.14 -15.87 -27.49
C ASN A 180 -9.70 -15.53 -27.08
N ILE A 181 -9.22 -16.04 -25.95
CA ILE A 181 -7.83 -15.88 -25.51
C ILE A 181 -6.89 -16.69 -26.40
N THR A 182 -7.20 -17.95 -26.68
CA THR A 182 -6.38 -18.79 -27.58
C THR A 182 -6.27 -18.15 -28.97
N ARG A 183 -7.38 -17.59 -29.48
CA ARG A 183 -7.41 -16.82 -30.72
C ARG A 183 -6.58 -15.55 -30.60
N ALA A 184 -6.74 -14.76 -29.53
CA ALA A 184 -5.97 -13.54 -29.33
C ALA A 184 -4.46 -13.78 -29.18
N ILE A 185 -4.03 -14.91 -28.61
CA ILE A 185 -2.61 -15.35 -28.59
C ILE A 185 -2.14 -15.69 -30.00
N ALA A 186 -2.94 -16.44 -30.77
CA ALA A 186 -2.61 -16.80 -32.14
C ALA A 186 -2.52 -15.56 -33.03
N ASP A 187 -3.45 -14.62 -32.87
CA ASP A 187 -3.47 -13.33 -33.56
C ASP A 187 -2.25 -12.49 -33.16
N ALA A 188 -1.93 -12.41 -31.85
CA ALA A 188 -0.73 -11.73 -31.37
C ALA A 188 0.55 -12.31 -31.97
N LYS A 189 0.67 -13.64 -32.06
CA LYS A 189 1.80 -14.31 -32.72
C LYS A 189 1.90 -13.98 -34.20
N SER A 190 0.79 -14.11 -34.93
CA SER A 190 0.73 -13.80 -36.36
C SER A 190 1.17 -12.36 -36.59
N ASN A 191 0.54 -11.42 -35.87
CA ASN A 191 0.80 -9.99 -36.05
C ASN A 191 2.24 -9.61 -35.69
N THR A 192 2.88 -10.34 -34.78
CA THR A 192 4.29 -10.10 -34.46
C THR A 192 5.22 -10.67 -35.54
N ALA A 193 4.90 -11.85 -36.10
CA ALA A 193 5.62 -12.39 -37.24
C ALA A 193 5.47 -11.48 -38.47
N ASP A 194 4.27 -10.93 -38.69
CA ASP A 194 3.95 -9.99 -39.76
C ASP A 194 4.71 -8.66 -39.55
N LEU A 195 4.71 -8.11 -38.34
CA LEU A 195 5.56 -6.97 -37.95
C LEU A 195 7.05 -7.21 -38.22
N LYS A 196 7.56 -8.40 -37.88
CA LYS A 196 8.96 -8.78 -38.14
C LYS A 196 9.27 -8.88 -39.62
N ALA A 197 8.39 -9.48 -40.41
CA ALA A 197 8.53 -9.58 -41.86
C ALA A 197 8.50 -8.19 -42.52
N ALA A 198 7.55 -7.34 -42.12
CA ALA A 198 7.41 -5.96 -42.59
C ALA A 198 8.66 -5.11 -42.29
N TYR A 199 9.22 -5.20 -41.08
CA TYR A 199 10.44 -4.49 -40.73
C TYR A 199 11.70 -5.04 -41.40
N SER A 200 11.79 -6.36 -41.58
CA SER A 200 12.91 -7.00 -42.31
C SER A 200 12.91 -6.60 -43.80
N ALA A 201 11.71 -6.39 -44.37
CA ALA A 201 11.53 -5.85 -45.72
C ALA A 201 11.92 -4.36 -45.81
N LEU A 202 11.73 -3.58 -44.73
CA LEU A 202 12.15 -2.16 -44.67
C LEU A 202 13.66 -1.98 -44.59
N ASP A 203 14.36 -2.82 -43.81
CA ASP A 203 15.84 -2.77 -43.69
C ASP A 203 16.55 -3.05 -45.03
N SER A 204 15.87 -3.83 -45.88
CA SER A 204 16.33 -4.12 -47.24
C SER A 204 15.90 -3.06 -48.28
N ALA A 205 14.96 -2.17 -47.95
CA ALA A 205 14.33 -1.23 -48.88
C ALA A 205 14.48 0.24 -48.46
N GLN A 206 15.73 0.71 -48.31
CA GLN A 206 16.13 2.10 -48.07
C GLN A 206 15.55 2.80 -46.80
N PRO A 207 16.37 3.56 -46.04
CA PRO A 207 16.06 3.85 -44.64
C PRO A 207 15.12 5.03 -44.36
N HIS A 208 14.37 5.57 -45.34
CA HIS A 208 13.95 6.98 -45.25
C HIS A 208 12.51 7.35 -45.61
N LEU A 209 11.56 6.44 -45.78
CA LEU A 209 10.14 6.86 -45.77
C LEU A 209 9.23 5.85 -45.08
N PRO A 210 8.38 6.29 -44.14
CA PRO A 210 7.30 5.47 -43.60
C PRO A 210 6.30 5.17 -44.73
N ASP A 211 6.17 3.91 -45.10
CA ASP A 211 5.08 3.44 -45.98
C ASP A 211 3.74 3.54 -45.20
N PRO A 212 2.76 4.33 -45.67
CA PRO A 212 1.47 4.49 -44.98
C PRO A 212 0.68 3.19 -44.82
N GLN A 213 0.87 2.20 -45.70
CA GLN A 213 0.25 0.89 -45.56
C GLN A 213 0.86 0.12 -44.40
N LEU A 214 2.19 0.17 -44.30
CA LEU A 214 2.94 -0.47 -43.24
C LEU A 214 2.67 0.18 -41.87
N GLU A 215 2.46 1.51 -41.82
CA GLU A 215 1.99 2.21 -40.62
C GLU A 215 0.62 1.71 -40.15
N THR A 216 -0.29 1.45 -41.10
CA THR A 216 -1.62 0.93 -40.81
C THR A 216 -1.56 -0.51 -40.27
N GLU A 217 -0.70 -1.36 -40.84
CA GLU A 217 -0.47 -2.74 -40.38
C GLU A 217 0.19 -2.79 -39.01
N VAL A 218 1.18 -1.92 -38.76
CA VAL A 218 1.83 -1.74 -37.45
C VAL A 218 0.80 -1.29 -36.40
N TYR A 219 -0.04 -0.31 -36.72
CA TYR A 219 -1.08 0.18 -35.81
C TYR A 219 -2.15 -0.88 -35.51
N ALA A 220 -2.58 -1.65 -36.51
CA ALA A 220 -3.53 -2.75 -36.34
C ALA A 220 -2.95 -3.84 -35.42
N SER A 221 -1.67 -4.17 -35.60
CA SER A 221 -0.94 -5.12 -34.77
C SER A 221 -0.83 -4.64 -33.32
N ILE A 222 -0.48 -3.38 -33.10
CA ILE A 222 -0.45 -2.74 -31.77
C ILE A 222 -1.82 -2.82 -31.07
N GLN A 223 -2.92 -2.51 -31.76
CA GLN A 223 -4.27 -2.57 -31.17
C GLN A 223 -4.68 -4.00 -30.81
N SER A 224 -4.29 -4.99 -31.63
CA SER A 224 -4.55 -6.41 -31.32
C SER A 224 -3.83 -6.87 -30.06
N LEU A 225 -2.57 -6.45 -29.88
CA LEU A 225 -1.75 -6.78 -28.71
C LEU A 225 -2.30 -6.12 -27.45
N LYS A 226 -2.77 -4.87 -27.55
CA LYS A 226 -3.42 -4.16 -26.45
C LYS A 226 -4.70 -4.88 -26.01
N LYS A 227 -5.57 -5.26 -26.95
CA LYS A 227 -6.80 -6.00 -26.67
C LYS A 227 -6.52 -7.36 -26.04
N PHE A 228 -5.45 -8.04 -26.48
CA PHE A 228 -5.00 -9.28 -25.86
C PHE A 228 -4.53 -9.07 -24.40
N ALA A 229 -3.76 -8.02 -24.13
CA ALA A 229 -3.34 -7.67 -22.77
C ALA A 229 -4.54 -7.39 -21.84
N GLU A 230 -5.54 -6.65 -22.33
CA GLU A 230 -6.78 -6.35 -21.61
C GLU A 230 -7.59 -7.62 -21.27
N LEU A 231 -7.80 -8.50 -22.26
CA LEU A 231 -8.52 -9.77 -22.05
C LEU A 231 -7.80 -10.72 -21.08
N THR A 232 -6.46 -10.74 -21.13
CA THR A 232 -5.66 -11.56 -20.21
C THR A 232 -5.70 -11.01 -18.80
N GLN A 233 -5.70 -9.68 -18.65
CA GLN A 233 -5.90 -9.01 -17.36
C GLN A 233 -7.28 -9.32 -16.78
N GLU A 234 -8.35 -9.23 -17.58
CA GLU A 234 -9.72 -9.55 -17.16
C GLU A 234 -9.86 -11.00 -16.69
N LEU A 235 -9.31 -11.97 -17.44
CA LEU A 235 -9.29 -13.37 -17.03
C LEU A 235 -8.55 -13.57 -15.70
N THR A 236 -7.38 -12.94 -15.55
CA THR A 236 -6.56 -13.05 -14.34
C THR A 236 -7.31 -12.53 -13.11
N MET A 237 -8.05 -11.44 -13.27
CA MET A 237 -8.88 -10.85 -12.20
C MET A 237 -10.08 -11.76 -11.86
N HIS A 238 -10.76 -12.31 -12.87
CA HIS A 238 -11.85 -13.26 -12.63
C HIS A 238 -11.39 -14.52 -11.90
N HIS A 239 -10.24 -15.08 -12.30
CA HIS A 239 -9.68 -16.24 -11.62
C HIS A 239 -9.17 -15.91 -10.22
N TYR A 240 -8.81 -14.66 -9.93
CA TYR A 240 -8.43 -14.21 -8.58
C TYR A 240 -9.63 -14.24 -7.63
N GLU A 241 -10.77 -13.70 -8.05
CA GLU A 241 -12.02 -13.71 -7.27
C GLU A 241 -12.55 -15.13 -6.98
N GLU A 242 -12.21 -16.11 -7.83
CA GLU A 242 -12.59 -17.51 -7.62
C GLU A 242 -11.63 -18.31 -6.73
N THR A 243 -10.46 -17.76 -6.38
CA THR A 243 -9.51 -18.51 -5.56
C THR A 243 -10.04 -18.75 -4.15
N PHE A 244 -9.69 -19.90 -3.58
CA PHE A 244 -10.01 -20.21 -2.20
C PHE A 244 -9.46 -19.16 -1.21
N GLY A 245 -8.26 -18.63 -1.47
CA GLY A 245 -7.65 -17.57 -0.66
C GLY A 245 -8.50 -16.29 -0.67
N LYS A 246 -8.86 -15.80 -1.85
CA LYS A 246 -9.69 -14.59 -2.01
C LYS A 246 -11.11 -14.78 -1.48
N GLN A 247 -11.76 -15.90 -1.80
CA GLN A 247 -13.10 -16.21 -1.31
C GLN A 247 -13.12 -16.37 0.21
N GLY A 248 -12.14 -17.09 0.76
CA GLY A 248 -11.97 -17.25 2.20
C GLY A 248 -11.78 -15.89 2.87
N SER A 249 -10.86 -15.06 2.36
CA SER A 249 -10.62 -13.72 2.90
C SER A 249 -11.88 -12.86 2.81
N SER A 250 -12.52 -12.78 1.64
CA SER A 250 -13.75 -12.02 1.42
C SER A 250 -14.86 -12.46 2.37
N PHE A 251 -15.03 -13.76 2.59
CA PHE A 251 -15.97 -14.28 3.57
C PHE A 251 -15.63 -13.86 5.00
N PHE A 252 -14.38 -13.99 5.44
CA PHE A 252 -14.00 -13.59 6.79
C PHE A 252 -14.19 -12.09 7.03
N PHE A 253 -13.79 -11.26 6.07
CA PHE A 253 -13.97 -9.82 6.17
C PHE A 253 -15.44 -9.41 6.11
N GLY A 254 -16.19 -9.87 5.11
CA GLY A 254 -17.59 -9.48 4.93
C GLY A 254 -18.56 -10.09 5.94
N ALA A 255 -18.33 -11.33 6.39
CA ALA A 255 -19.23 -12.01 7.32
C ALA A 255 -18.92 -11.72 8.79
N PHE A 256 -17.66 -11.47 9.15
CA PHE A 256 -17.26 -11.26 10.54
C PHE A 256 -16.69 -9.87 10.78
N PHE A 257 -15.65 -9.46 10.05
CA PHE A 257 -14.97 -8.19 10.35
C PHE A 257 -15.88 -6.98 10.17
N ASP A 258 -16.59 -6.87 9.05
CA ASP A 258 -17.44 -5.71 8.76
C ASP A 258 -18.63 -5.61 9.73
N PRO A 259 -19.42 -6.68 9.99
CA PRO A 259 -20.55 -6.58 10.91
C PRO A 259 -20.12 -6.40 12.37
N LEU A 260 -19.04 -7.07 12.82
CA LEU A 260 -18.52 -6.89 14.18
C LEU A 260 -17.91 -5.50 14.36
N GLY A 261 -17.20 -4.99 13.34
CA GLY A 261 -16.70 -3.62 13.30
C GLY A 261 -17.84 -2.62 13.37
N ALA A 262 -18.90 -2.79 12.58
CA ALA A 262 -20.10 -1.96 12.62
C ALA A 262 -20.78 -1.99 14.00
N ALA A 263 -20.87 -3.16 14.64
CA ALA A 263 -21.40 -3.28 16.00
C ALA A 263 -20.55 -2.53 17.03
N MET A 264 -19.22 -2.67 16.94
CA MET A 264 -18.28 -1.92 17.79
C MET A 264 -18.40 -0.41 17.57
N PHE A 265 -18.45 0.04 16.31
CA PHE A 265 -18.63 1.46 15.98
C PHE A 265 -19.99 1.99 16.41
N SER A 266 -21.06 1.20 16.31
CA SER A 266 -22.39 1.58 16.79
C SER A 266 -22.40 1.80 18.30
N LEU A 267 -21.81 0.87 19.06
CA LEU A 267 -21.63 1.03 20.51
C LEU A 267 -20.77 2.25 20.84
N LEU A 268 -19.62 2.39 20.16
CA LEU A 268 -18.71 3.51 20.36
C LEU A 268 -19.40 4.85 20.03
N ALA A 269 -20.18 4.92 18.95
CA ALA A 269 -20.93 6.10 18.56
C ALA A 269 -21.96 6.49 19.62
N PHE A 270 -22.70 5.51 20.18
CA PHE A 270 -23.61 5.77 21.30
C PHE A 270 -22.87 6.31 22.54
N TYR A 271 -21.72 5.73 22.90
CA TYR A 271 -20.91 6.20 24.02
C TYR A 271 -20.32 7.58 23.78
N ILE A 272 -19.82 7.85 22.58
CA ILE A 272 -19.30 9.17 22.18
C ILE A 272 -20.44 10.18 22.23
N ALA A 273 -21.61 9.89 21.67
CA ALA A 273 -22.76 10.79 21.69
C ALA A 273 -23.22 11.08 23.13
N ASN A 274 -23.29 10.07 24.01
CA ASN A 274 -23.67 10.24 25.40
C ASN A 274 -22.59 11.01 26.21
N ALA A 275 -21.31 10.74 25.97
CA ALA A 275 -20.21 11.49 26.59
C ALA A 275 -20.17 12.94 26.11
N ALA A 276 -20.32 13.15 24.80
CA ALA A 276 -20.42 14.45 24.15
C ALA A 276 -21.61 15.22 24.71
N TYR A 277 -22.82 14.66 24.78
CA TYR A 277 -23.98 15.32 25.36
C TYR A 277 -23.75 15.76 26.82
N ARG A 278 -23.12 14.90 27.64
CA ARG A 278 -22.76 15.26 29.02
C ARG A 278 -21.67 16.33 29.10
N SER A 279 -20.68 16.30 28.21
CA SER A 279 -19.57 17.24 28.17
C SER A 279 -19.92 18.59 27.53
N PHE A 280 -20.88 18.59 26.60
CA PHE A 280 -21.37 19.75 25.85
C PHE A 280 -22.66 20.34 26.41
N ARG A 281 -23.15 19.86 27.57
CA ARG A 281 -24.21 20.55 28.32
C ARG A 281 -23.66 21.92 28.71
N VAL A 282 -23.90 22.89 27.83
CA VAL A 282 -23.21 24.17 27.60
C VAL A 282 -22.60 24.75 28.88
N LYS A 283 -21.27 24.68 28.99
CA LYS A 283 -20.50 25.34 30.04
C LYS A 283 -19.58 26.46 29.51
N SER A 284 -19.37 26.57 28.18
CA SER A 284 -18.55 27.64 27.60
C SER A 284 -18.91 27.95 26.13
N LEU A 285 -18.63 29.17 25.68
CA LEU A 285 -18.88 29.63 24.30
C LEU A 285 -18.01 28.88 23.28
N GLU A 286 -16.78 28.54 23.68
CA GLU A 286 -15.80 27.86 22.83
C GLU A 286 -16.31 26.46 22.42
N ALA A 287 -16.91 25.73 23.36
CA ALA A 287 -17.46 24.40 23.11
C ALA A 287 -18.61 24.44 22.10
N SER A 288 -19.45 25.48 22.15
CA SER A 288 -20.53 25.69 21.18
C SER A 288 -20.03 25.99 19.78
N VAL A 289 -18.98 26.82 19.65
CA VAL A 289 -18.34 27.10 18.34
C VAL A 289 -17.79 25.82 17.72
N MET A 290 -17.10 25.00 18.52
CA MET A 290 -16.55 23.72 18.05
C MET A 290 -17.66 22.75 17.61
N MET A 291 -18.77 22.70 18.34
CA MET A 291 -19.91 21.84 18.00
C MET A 291 -20.56 22.27 16.67
N ILE A 292 -20.79 23.58 16.48
CA ILE A 292 -21.34 24.12 15.22
C ILE A 292 -20.39 23.82 14.06
N ALA A 293 -19.08 24.06 14.24
CA ALA A 293 -18.08 23.75 13.23
C ALA A 293 -18.08 22.26 12.86
N ALA A 294 -18.16 21.36 13.86
CA ALA A 294 -18.23 19.92 13.64
C ALA A 294 -19.50 19.51 12.87
N LEU A 295 -20.67 20.08 13.21
CA LEU A 295 -21.92 19.83 12.50
C LEU A 295 -21.86 20.28 11.04
N ILE A 296 -21.31 21.47 10.77
CA ILE A 296 -21.13 21.98 9.39
C ILE A 296 -20.24 21.02 8.58
N VAL A 297 -19.12 20.59 9.15
CA VAL A 297 -18.20 19.65 8.49
C VAL A 297 -18.87 18.29 8.24
N MET A 298 -19.64 17.78 9.20
CA MET A 298 -20.37 16.52 9.03
C MET A 298 -21.45 16.62 7.94
N LEU A 299 -22.21 17.71 7.89
CA LEU A 299 -23.22 17.92 6.84
C LEU A 299 -22.58 18.01 5.44
N GLY A 300 -21.42 18.66 5.32
CA GLY A 300 -20.66 18.72 4.06
C GLY A 300 -19.94 17.42 3.67
N GLN A 301 -19.98 16.36 4.49
CA GLN A 301 -19.43 15.04 4.17
C GLN A 301 -20.46 14.10 3.52
N ILE A 302 -21.75 14.41 3.64
CA ILE A 302 -22.83 13.56 3.16
C ILE A 302 -22.87 13.61 1.62
N PRO A 303 -22.69 12.47 0.90
CA PRO A 303 -22.64 12.46 -0.57
C PRO A 303 -23.88 13.04 -1.25
N PHE A 304 -25.06 12.87 -0.64
CA PHE A 304 -26.34 13.39 -1.13
C PHE A 304 -26.71 14.77 -0.54
N GLY A 305 -25.84 15.37 0.28
CA GLY A 305 -26.08 16.66 0.92
C GLY A 305 -26.44 17.80 -0.06
N PRO A 306 -25.77 17.92 -1.23
CA PRO A 306 -26.09 18.95 -2.22
C PRO A 306 -27.51 18.83 -2.80
N LEU A 307 -28.08 17.62 -2.85
CA LEU A 307 -29.40 17.39 -3.43
C LEU A 307 -30.55 17.76 -2.47
N TYR A 308 -30.32 17.71 -1.16
CA TYR A 308 -31.40 17.81 -0.16
C TYR A 308 -31.25 18.94 0.88
N ILE A 309 -30.06 19.52 1.03
CA ILE A 309 -29.79 20.51 2.09
C ILE A 309 -29.38 21.86 1.48
N TYR A 310 -28.21 21.93 0.86
CA TYR A 310 -27.66 23.14 0.25
C TYR A 310 -26.49 22.78 -0.67
N GLU A 311 -26.50 23.29 -1.89
CA GLU A 311 -25.58 22.91 -2.96
C GLU A 311 -24.10 23.19 -2.62
N ASP A 312 -23.82 24.30 -1.94
CA ASP A 312 -22.46 24.73 -1.60
C ASP A 312 -21.94 24.22 -0.24
N MET A 313 -22.69 23.35 0.45
CA MET A 313 -22.23 22.75 1.72
C MET A 313 -20.84 22.08 1.63
N PRO A 314 -20.52 21.32 0.56
CA PRO A 314 -19.18 20.75 0.40
C PRO A 314 -18.08 21.82 0.31
N GLN A 315 -18.36 22.97 -0.31
CA GLN A 315 -17.38 24.05 -0.45
C GLN A 315 -17.11 24.73 0.89
N LEU A 316 -18.15 24.97 1.70
CA LEU A 316 -18.00 25.51 3.05
C LEU A 316 -17.16 24.58 3.94
N ARG A 317 -17.39 23.27 3.84
CA ARG A 317 -16.55 22.27 4.51
C ARG A 317 -15.10 22.36 4.06
N VAL A 318 -14.85 22.37 2.75
CA VAL A 318 -13.48 22.45 2.21
C VAL A 318 -12.79 23.74 2.65
N TRP A 319 -13.50 24.86 2.66
CA TRP A 319 -12.99 26.14 3.14
C TRP A 319 -12.58 26.05 4.62
N LEU A 320 -13.43 25.47 5.47
CA LEU A 320 -13.14 25.29 6.90
C LEU A 320 -11.94 24.37 7.11
N LEU A 321 -11.88 23.24 6.38
CA LEU A 321 -10.76 22.31 6.46
C LEU A 321 -9.44 22.92 5.98
N LYS A 322 -9.46 23.72 4.90
CA LYS A 322 -8.25 24.30 4.32
C LYS A 322 -7.74 25.50 5.09
N ASN A 323 -8.63 26.42 5.49
CA ASN A 323 -8.23 27.72 6.03
C ASN A 323 -8.19 27.75 7.57
N VAL A 324 -8.96 26.90 8.24
CA VAL A 324 -8.99 26.85 9.72
C VAL A 324 -8.27 25.60 10.21
N ASN A 325 -8.66 24.43 9.70
CA ASN A 325 -8.17 23.17 10.22
C ASN A 325 -6.69 22.91 9.85
N ALA A 326 -6.31 23.07 8.59
CA ALA A 326 -4.94 22.81 8.15
C ALA A 326 -3.86 23.66 8.87
N PRO A 327 -3.99 25.01 9.01
CA PRO A 327 -3.01 25.77 9.78
C PRO A 327 -3.01 25.41 11.27
N ALA A 328 -4.17 25.11 11.87
CA ALA A 328 -4.25 24.66 13.25
C ALA A 328 -3.51 23.33 13.46
N PHE A 329 -3.74 22.34 12.60
CA PHE A 329 -3.00 21.08 12.64
C PHE A 329 -1.50 21.27 12.43
N ARG A 330 -1.08 22.14 11.50
CA ARG A 330 0.35 22.46 11.33
C ARG A 330 0.97 23.01 12.61
N ALA A 331 0.27 23.90 13.32
CA ALA A 331 0.73 24.41 14.61
C ALA A 331 0.79 23.33 15.69
N ILE A 332 -0.22 22.44 15.76
CA ILE A 332 -0.22 21.29 16.68
C ILE A 332 0.94 20.35 16.39
N TYR A 333 1.16 19.98 15.11
CA TYR A 333 2.27 19.12 14.72
C TYR A 333 3.61 19.75 15.09
N PHE A 334 3.80 21.03 14.82
CA PHE A 334 5.00 21.75 15.21
C PHE A 334 5.22 21.74 16.73
N GLY A 335 4.18 22.03 17.51
CA GLY A 335 4.23 21.96 18.97
C GLY A 335 4.53 20.55 19.49
N ALA A 336 3.89 19.53 18.92
CA ALA A 336 4.13 18.13 19.24
C ALA A 336 5.55 17.68 18.89
N ALA A 337 6.11 18.17 17.78
CA ALA A 337 7.48 17.90 17.37
C ALA A 337 8.48 18.49 18.38
N ILE A 338 8.25 19.73 18.83
CA ILE A 338 9.06 20.35 19.90
C ILE A 338 8.91 19.58 21.22
N ALA A 339 7.68 19.19 21.59
CA ALA A 339 7.45 18.41 22.80
C ALA A 339 8.14 17.03 22.74
N GLY A 340 8.09 16.37 21.58
CA GLY A 340 8.79 15.11 21.32
C GLY A 340 10.30 15.26 21.45
N LEU A 341 10.88 16.32 20.87
CA LEU A 341 12.30 16.65 21.04
C LEU A 341 12.64 16.89 22.52
N ALA A 342 11.81 17.65 23.24
CA ALA A 342 12.01 17.92 24.66
C ALA A 342 11.96 16.63 25.50
N MET A 343 11.03 15.71 25.22
CA MET A 343 10.96 14.39 25.87
C MET A 343 12.18 13.53 25.52
N ALA A 344 12.62 13.53 24.26
CA ALA A 344 13.81 12.81 23.85
C ALA A 344 15.07 13.31 24.60
N VAL A 345 15.23 14.63 24.74
CA VAL A 345 16.31 15.24 25.54
C VAL A 345 16.21 14.83 27.02
N ARG A 346 15.01 14.88 27.61
CA ARG A 346 14.80 14.47 29.02
C ARG A 346 15.17 13.01 29.25
N MET A 347 14.77 12.14 28.33
CA MET A 347 15.08 10.72 28.38
C MET A 347 16.59 10.47 28.22
N TRP A 348 17.28 11.22 27.34
CA TRP A 348 18.74 11.18 27.17
C TRP A 348 19.46 11.57 28.46
N LEU A 349 19.04 12.68 29.09
CA LEU A 349 19.58 13.16 30.37
C LEU A 349 19.18 12.28 31.56
N SER A 350 18.44 11.19 31.33
CA SER A 350 17.95 10.28 32.36
C SER A 350 17.10 10.96 33.44
N LEU A 351 16.44 12.07 33.08
CA LEU A 351 15.56 12.83 33.99
C LEU A 351 14.22 12.11 34.22
N GLU A 352 13.90 11.13 33.37
CA GLU A 352 12.73 10.26 33.52
C GLU A 352 13.12 8.95 34.20
N LYS A 353 12.40 8.60 35.27
CA LYS A 353 12.55 7.31 35.94
C LYS A 353 11.98 6.22 35.03
N SER A 354 12.81 5.24 34.68
CA SER A 354 12.38 4.07 33.92
C SER A 354 11.31 3.30 34.71
N PRO A 355 10.14 2.96 34.13
CA PRO A 355 9.13 2.12 34.78
C PRO A 355 9.65 0.73 35.16
N LEU A 356 10.80 0.31 34.60
CA LEU A 356 11.40 -1.01 34.79
C LEU A 356 12.27 -1.13 36.07
N SER A 357 12.38 -0.08 36.88
CA SER A 357 13.22 -0.11 38.10
C SER A 357 12.45 -0.43 39.39
N SER A 358 11.14 -0.68 39.33
CA SER A 358 10.32 -0.93 40.54
C SER A 358 10.11 -2.40 40.87
N ASP A 359 10.55 -3.35 40.03
CA ASP A 359 10.23 -4.78 40.20
C ASP A 359 11.36 -5.62 40.84
N GLU A 360 12.50 -5.00 41.20
CA GLU A 360 13.64 -5.71 41.81
C GLU A 360 13.78 -5.46 43.34
N GLY A 361 12.78 -4.83 43.98
CA GLY A 361 12.91 -4.30 45.35
C GLY A 361 12.06 -4.93 46.46
N GLU A 362 11.06 -5.76 46.15
CA GLU A 362 10.03 -6.17 47.16
C GLU A 362 10.04 -7.65 47.56
N GLU A 363 11.07 -8.45 47.22
CA GLU A 363 11.07 -9.90 47.56
C GLU A 363 11.93 -10.30 48.79
N HIS A 364 12.43 -9.34 49.57
CA HIS A 364 13.27 -9.64 50.75
C HIS A 364 12.93 -8.83 51.99
N THR A 365 11.66 -8.77 52.39
CA THR A 365 11.28 -8.50 53.79
C THR A 365 9.91 -9.08 54.09
N GLU A 366 9.82 -10.39 54.29
CA GLU A 366 8.81 -11.01 55.16
C GLU A 366 9.36 -12.37 55.61
N SER A 367 9.86 -12.37 56.84
CA SER A 367 10.32 -13.53 57.60
C SER A 367 9.24 -13.98 58.58
#